data_AF-A0A656QAD2-F1
#
_entry.id   AF-A0A656QAD2-F1
#
_cell.length_a   1.000
_cell.length_b   1.000
_cell.length_c   1.000
_cell.angle_alpha   90.00
_cell.angle_beta   90.00
_cell.angle_gamma   90.00
#
_symmetry.space_group_name_H-M   'P 1'
#
loop_
_entity.id
_entity.type
_entity.pdbx_description
1 polymer ?
#
loop_
_entity_poly.entity_id
_entity_poly.type
_entity_poly.pdbx_seq_one_letter_code
_entity_poly.pdbx_strand_id
1 'polypeptide(L)'
;MLILAGTTFAVTWVWGLYVTSQMAAFDGDLGGLWTLGRVLQRTFYFSLFFCIALAGVMVIARPKFIVLYLRKFRRNTEIIDPSYQGGLGRRFRILTLYDGEFRETELPSMERWLAYIIPISAVVVALIIMSLATSSGWPRWLEVDDTPLGPMWQAAALCTSYFTWFLSVILILFLFHRHRLRRNKRITISSAASISTLAATVASMTMWWQRPTFLGLQSTIVQVDSTIWRETVGLLLSYCNVIVVDVTELTDALSWELSQLETTQTPFVLILESEGVSSDTASSASTNNAIRDTYVSRFGAVRYSRASKRSLEEFRQELRSALTSLQPKKIYSNINSERKLLGIVLLGLQCLMYLFSAALLALPVAIASYALQYSILAPQ
;
A
#
# COMPACT_ATOMS: atom_id res chain seq x y z
N MET A 1 -18.06 0.68 1.46
CA MET A 1 -17.20 1.89 1.50
C MET A 1 -17.93 3.14 1.02
N LEU A 2 -18.61 3.16 -0.14
CA LEU A 2 -19.54 4.25 -0.50
C LEU A 2 -20.58 4.51 0.60
N ILE A 3 -21.10 3.44 1.20
CA ILE A 3 -22.00 3.53 2.37
C ILE A 3 -21.29 4.14 3.58
N LEU A 4 -20.00 3.86 3.79
CA LEU A 4 -19.27 4.30 4.99
C LEU A 4 -18.82 5.76 4.88
N ALA A 5 -18.39 6.18 3.68
CA ALA A 5 -18.16 7.59 3.35
C ALA A 5 -19.48 8.38 3.34
N GLY A 6 -20.55 7.77 2.83
CA GLY A 6 -21.90 8.33 2.87
C GLY A 6 -22.43 8.49 4.30
N THR A 7 -22.16 7.55 5.21
CA THR A 7 -22.55 7.69 6.62
C THR A 7 -21.67 8.68 7.37
N THR A 8 -20.36 8.75 7.09
CA THR A 8 -19.54 9.83 7.68
C THR A 8 -20.07 11.18 7.23
N PHE A 9 -20.29 11.37 5.93
CA PHE A 9 -20.82 12.61 5.36
C PHE A 9 -22.21 12.98 5.90
N ALA A 10 -23.15 12.02 5.91
CA ALA A 10 -24.50 12.24 6.41
C ALA A 10 -24.51 12.59 7.89
N VAL A 11 -23.66 11.94 8.70
CA VAL A 11 -23.55 12.27 10.12
C VAL A 11 -22.91 13.64 10.30
N THR A 12 -21.80 13.97 9.63
CA THR A 12 -21.20 15.31 9.71
C THR A 12 -22.20 16.40 9.29
N TRP A 13 -23.04 16.14 8.30
CA TRP A 13 -24.06 17.07 7.81
C TRP A 13 -25.24 17.23 8.77
N VAL A 14 -25.86 16.13 9.21
CA VAL A 14 -26.96 16.13 10.19
C VAL A 14 -26.50 16.75 11.50
N TRP A 15 -25.24 16.52 11.86
CA TRP A 15 -24.64 17.07 13.06
C TRP A 15 -24.36 18.58 12.93
N GLY A 16 -23.89 19.05 11.77
CA GLY A 16 -23.81 20.47 11.45
C GLY A 16 -25.16 21.18 11.55
N LEU A 17 -26.22 20.54 11.04
CA LEU A 17 -27.59 21.05 11.13
C LEU A 17 -28.10 21.12 12.58
N TYR A 18 -27.85 20.09 13.39
CA TYR A 18 -28.26 20.05 14.79
C TYR A 18 -27.62 21.17 15.62
N VAL A 19 -26.32 21.41 15.44
CA VAL A 19 -25.62 22.50 16.14
C VAL A 19 -26.15 23.87 15.71
N THR A 20 -26.39 24.07 14.41
CA THR A 20 -26.99 25.32 13.93
C THR A 20 -28.39 25.53 14.51
N SER A 21 -29.18 24.47 14.72
CA SER A 21 -30.52 24.60 15.32
C SER A 21 -30.50 24.90 16.82
N GLN A 22 -29.57 24.32 17.58
CA GLN A 22 -29.42 24.61 19.02
C GLN A 22 -28.93 26.04 19.26
N MET A 23 -28.18 26.61 18.32
CA MET A 23 -27.64 27.97 18.40
C MET A 23 -28.60 29.03 17.89
N ALA A 24 -29.48 28.71 16.92
CA ALA A 24 -30.58 29.59 16.53
C ALA A 24 -31.56 29.87 17.68
N ALA A 25 -31.53 29.05 18.75
CA ALA A 25 -32.28 29.28 19.97
C ALA A 25 -31.54 30.18 21.00
N PHE A 26 -30.25 30.47 20.81
CA PHE A 26 -29.48 31.41 21.63
C PHE A 26 -29.52 32.79 20.97
N ASP A 27 -30.59 33.52 21.22
CA ASP A 27 -30.83 34.88 20.70
C ASP A 27 -29.78 35.88 21.25
N GLY A 28 -29.04 36.54 20.35
CA GLY A 28 -28.44 37.85 20.65
C GLY A 28 -27.12 38.21 19.96
N ASP A 29 -26.22 37.26 19.70
CA ASP A 29 -24.87 37.59 19.22
C ASP A 29 -24.51 36.90 17.89
N LEU A 30 -24.78 37.60 16.79
CA LEU A 30 -24.48 37.18 15.41
C LEU A 30 -22.99 36.83 15.20
N GLY A 31 -22.08 37.34 16.05
CA GLY A 31 -20.66 37.03 15.98
C GLY A 31 -20.34 35.56 16.25
N GLY A 32 -21.05 34.92 17.18
CA GLY A 32 -20.86 33.51 17.55
C GLY A 32 -21.29 32.53 16.46
N LEU A 33 -22.38 32.84 15.76
CA LEU A 33 -22.86 32.03 14.63
C LEU A 33 -21.85 32.03 13.47
N TRP A 34 -21.22 33.17 13.19
CA TRP A 34 -20.27 33.31 12.09
C TRP A 34 -18.93 32.61 12.35
N THR A 35 -18.45 32.59 13.60
CA THR A 35 -17.25 31.86 13.99
C THR A 35 -17.48 30.35 14.03
N LEU A 36 -18.62 29.91 14.56
CA LEU A 36 -18.97 28.48 14.61
C LEU A 36 -19.19 27.89 13.22
N GLY A 37 -19.81 28.64 12.30
CA GLY A 37 -19.90 28.27 10.88
C GLY A 37 -18.53 28.04 10.25
N ARG A 38 -17.53 28.88 10.56
CA ARG A 38 -16.15 28.71 10.07
C ARG A 38 -15.46 27.47 10.65
N VAL A 39 -15.71 27.14 11.92
CA VAL A 39 -15.16 25.92 12.54
C VAL A 39 -15.78 24.68 11.90
N LEU A 40 -17.11 24.61 11.78
CA LEU A 40 -17.80 23.49 11.13
C LEU A 40 -17.34 23.31 9.68
N GLN A 41 -17.24 24.41 8.93
CA GLN A 41 -16.78 24.40 7.54
C GLN A 41 -15.34 23.86 7.44
N ARG A 42 -14.43 24.26 8.32
CA ARG A 42 -13.05 23.74 8.37
C ARG A 42 -13.04 22.24 8.69
N THR A 43 -13.75 21.81 9.74
CA THR A 43 -13.84 20.39 10.12
C THR A 43 -14.41 19.52 9.00
N PHE A 44 -15.39 20.04 8.27
CA PHE A 44 -15.96 19.39 7.10
C PHE A 44 -14.93 19.24 5.98
N TYR A 45 -14.23 20.30 5.58
CA TYR A 45 -13.20 20.23 4.54
C TYR A 45 -12.07 19.28 4.91
N PHE A 46 -11.64 19.26 6.16
CA PHE A 46 -10.61 18.33 6.64
C PHE A 46 -11.07 16.86 6.59
N SER A 47 -12.30 16.59 7.04
CA SER A 47 -12.88 15.25 7.00
C SER A 47 -13.05 14.78 5.55
N LEU A 48 -13.51 15.65 4.65
CA LEU A 48 -13.60 15.38 3.22
C LEU A 48 -12.21 15.09 2.62
N PHE A 49 -11.20 15.92 2.94
CA PHE A 49 -9.83 15.70 2.48
C PHE A 49 -9.28 14.35 2.96
N PHE A 50 -9.50 13.99 4.23
CA PHE A 50 -9.09 12.70 4.78
C PHE A 50 -9.79 11.54 4.07
N CYS A 51 -11.10 11.63 3.83
CA CYS A 51 -11.85 10.65 3.06
C CYS A 51 -11.30 10.50 1.63
N ILE A 52 -10.96 11.60 0.95
CA ILE A 52 -10.35 11.60 -0.39
C ILE A 52 -8.97 10.95 -0.35
N ALA A 53 -8.13 11.29 0.63
CA ALA A 53 -6.80 10.70 0.79
C ALA A 53 -6.88 9.19 1.04
N LEU A 54 -7.80 8.75 1.91
CA LEU A 54 -8.02 7.34 2.21
C LEU A 54 -8.57 6.59 0.99
N ALA A 55 -9.50 7.20 0.24
CA ALA A 55 -9.99 6.66 -1.02
C ALA A 55 -8.86 6.54 -2.06
N GLY A 56 -7.98 7.55 -2.15
CA GLY A 56 -6.80 7.53 -3.01
C GLY A 56 -5.84 6.38 -2.67
N VAL A 57 -5.54 6.19 -1.38
CA VAL A 57 -4.74 5.05 -0.89
C VAL A 57 -5.39 3.72 -1.28
N MET A 58 -6.71 3.59 -1.14
CA MET A 58 -7.45 2.38 -1.49
C MET A 58 -7.46 2.10 -2.99
N VAL A 59 -7.57 3.13 -3.83
CA VAL A 59 -7.47 3.01 -5.30
C VAL A 59 -6.08 2.53 -5.71
N ILE A 60 -5.04 2.93 -4.98
CA ILE A 60 -3.66 2.48 -5.18
C ILE A 60 -3.44 1.06 -4.63
N ALA A 61 -4.21 0.63 -3.61
CA ALA A 61 -4.12 -0.67 -2.96
C ALA A 61 -4.74 -1.84 -3.77
N ARG A 62 -4.61 -1.82 -5.10
CA ARG A 62 -5.09 -2.93 -5.94
C ARG A 62 -4.42 -4.25 -5.55
N PRO A 63 -5.13 -5.39 -5.59
CA PRO A 63 -4.51 -6.69 -5.39
C PRO A 63 -3.36 -6.87 -6.37
N LYS A 64 -2.21 -7.26 -5.83
CA LYS A 64 -1.03 -7.60 -6.61
C LYS A 64 -0.90 -9.10 -6.68
N PHE A 65 -0.63 -9.61 -7.87
CA PHE A 65 -0.35 -11.01 -8.10
C PHE A 65 1.10 -11.31 -7.80
N ILE A 66 1.35 -12.39 -7.06
CA ILE A 66 2.69 -12.90 -6.78
C ILE A 66 3.10 -13.76 -7.98
N VAL A 67 4.19 -13.37 -8.61
CA VAL A 67 4.81 -14.06 -9.72
C VAL A 67 6.03 -14.79 -9.19
N LEU A 68 5.99 -16.13 -9.18
CA LEU A 68 7.19 -16.92 -8.90
C LEU A 68 8.07 -16.88 -10.13
N TYR A 69 9.28 -16.39 -9.97
CA TYR A 69 10.28 -16.44 -11.01
C TYR A 69 11.27 -17.57 -10.74
N LEU A 70 11.32 -18.54 -11.65
CA LEU A 70 12.21 -19.70 -11.60
C LEU A 70 13.33 -19.51 -12.63
N ARG A 71 14.52 -19.14 -12.13
CA ARG A 71 15.81 -19.28 -12.84
C ARG A 71 16.99 -19.02 -11.90
N LYS A 72 18.11 -19.69 -12.15
CA LYS A 72 19.44 -19.33 -11.68
C LYS A 72 20.00 -18.17 -12.53
N PHE A 73 19.75 -16.92 -12.12
CA PHE A 73 20.31 -15.74 -12.79
C PHE A 73 21.83 -15.71 -12.66
N ARG A 74 22.54 -16.06 -13.73
CA ARG A 74 23.94 -15.65 -13.90
C ARG A 74 24.01 -14.83 -15.20
N ARG A 75 24.44 -13.57 -15.06
CA ARG A 75 24.76 -12.58 -16.12
C ARG A 75 23.69 -11.62 -16.68
N ASN A 76 22.39 -11.93 -16.78
CA ASN A 76 21.41 -10.99 -17.38
C ASN A 76 20.23 -10.63 -16.45
N THR A 77 20.54 -10.05 -15.29
CA THR A 77 19.53 -9.61 -14.30
C THR A 77 18.68 -8.41 -14.75
N GLU A 78 19.08 -7.69 -15.79
CA GLU A 78 18.38 -6.49 -16.29
C GLU A 78 17.04 -6.78 -16.98
N ILE A 79 16.81 -8.01 -17.44
CA ILE A 79 15.65 -8.36 -18.27
C ILE A 79 14.35 -8.36 -17.44
N ILE A 80 14.45 -8.74 -16.16
CA ILE A 80 13.31 -8.94 -15.26
C ILE A 80 13.52 -8.11 -13.99
N ASP A 81 14.03 -6.91 -14.17
CA ASP A 81 14.02 -5.92 -13.11
C ASP A 81 12.69 -5.14 -13.19
N PRO A 82 11.73 -5.36 -12.26
CA PRO A 82 10.44 -4.68 -12.25
C PRO A 82 10.55 -3.14 -12.25
N SER A 83 11.70 -2.55 -11.87
CA SER A 83 11.92 -1.10 -11.90
C SER A 83 11.94 -0.55 -13.32
N TYR A 84 12.38 -1.36 -14.30
CA TYR A 84 12.44 -0.98 -15.70
C TYR A 84 11.18 -1.36 -16.51
N GLN A 85 10.26 -2.14 -15.94
CA GLN A 85 9.13 -2.73 -16.67
C GLN A 85 7.87 -1.86 -16.74
N GLY A 86 8.00 -0.53 -16.91
CA GLY A 86 6.89 0.34 -17.38
C GLY A 86 5.52 0.16 -16.69
N GLY A 87 5.50 -0.19 -15.39
CA GLY A 87 4.28 -0.40 -14.61
C GLY A 87 3.93 -1.86 -14.24
N LEU A 88 4.75 -2.86 -14.57
CA LEU A 88 4.51 -4.26 -14.16
C LEU A 88 4.47 -4.40 -12.63
N GLY A 89 5.38 -3.73 -11.92
CA GLY A 89 5.41 -3.66 -10.45
C GLY A 89 4.15 -3.07 -9.79
N ARG A 90 3.24 -2.44 -10.57
CA ARG A 90 1.94 -1.98 -10.07
C ARG A 90 0.94 -3.12 -9.88
N ARG A 91 1.03 -4.18 -10.71
CA ARG A 91 0.10 -5.33 -10.68
C ARG A 91 0.74 -6.61 -10.17
N PHE A 92 2.05 -6.72 -10.26
CA PHE A 92 2.78 -7.95 -9.93
C PHE A 92 3.82 -7.69 -8.84
N ARG A 93 4.08 -8.71 -8.03
CA ARG A 93 5.23 -8.83 -7.13
C ARG A 93 6.04 -10.02 -7.57
N ILE A 94 7.34 -9.84 -7.69
CA ILE A 94 8.23 -10.92 -8.10
C ILE A 94 8.76 -11.60 -6.86
N LEU A 95 8.60 -12.92 -6.79
CA LEU A 95 9.26 -13.77 -5.83
C LEU A 95 10.30 -14.58 -6.60
N THR A 96 11.58 -14.40 -6.29
CA THR A 96 12.66 -15.13 -6.98
C THR A 96 13.42 -15.99 -5.99
N LEU A 97 13.80 -17.18 -6.45
CA LEU A 97 14.77 -18.03 -5.75
C LEU A 97 16.17 -17.67 -6.27
N TYR A 98 17.15 -17.46 -5.39
CA TYR A 98 18.40 -16.76 -5.76
C TYR A 98 19.69 -17.47 -5.35
N ASP A 99 20.69 -17.36 -6.24
CA ASP A 99 22.04 -17.96 -6.13
C ASP A 99 23.23 -16.96 -6.25
N GLY A 100 23.05 -15.63 -6.26
CA GLY A 100 24.18 -14.66 -6.17
C GLY A 100 24.10 -13.37 -7.02
N GLU A 101 23.23 -13.35 -8.03
CA GLU A 101 23.01 -12.33 -9.07
C GLU A 101 22.16 -11.05 -8.84
N PHE A 102 20.86 -11.30 -8.73
CA PHE A 102 19.74 -10.35 -8.66
C PHE A 102 19.96 -9.13 -7.77
N ARG A 103 19.98 -7.95 -8.41
CA ARG A 103 19.90 -6.67 -7.70
C ARG A 103 18.48 -6.48 -7.19
N GLU A 104 18.39 -5.94 -5.98
CA GLU A 104 17.10 -5.61 -5.41
C GLU A 104 16.45 -4.52 -6.26
N THR A 105 15.28 -4.83 -6.81
CA THR A 105 14.51 -3.84 -7.54
C THR A 105 14.04 -2.75 -6.60
N GLU A 106 14.59 -1.56 -6.76
CA GLU A 106 14.10 -0.38 -6.10
C GLU A 106 12.83 0.14 -6.78
N LEU A 107 12.01 0.91 -6.06
CA LEU A 107 10.84 1.56 -6.64
C LEU A 107 11.25 2.39 -7.88
N PRO A 108 10.38 2.47 -8.92
CA PRO A 108 10.55 3.38 -10.05
C PRO A 108 10.88 4.79 -9.55
N SER A 109 11.72 5.54 -10.25
CA SER A 109 12.21 6.86 -9.81
C SER A 109 11.10 7.82 -9.37
N MET A 110 9.99 7.89 -10.11
CA MET A 110 8.83 8.71 -9.76
C MET A 110 8.10 8.21 -8.51
N GLU A 111 7.93 6.90 -8.36
CA GLU A 111 7.30 6.31 -7.17
C GLU A 111 8.21 6.44 -5.94
N ARG A 112 9.53 6.39 -6.14
CA ARG A 112 10.54 6.65 -5.10
C ARG A 112 10.45 8.10 -4.63
N TRP A 113 10.36 9.04 -5.56
CA TRP A 113 10.20 10.46 -5.27
C TRP A 113 8.90 10.74 -4.52
N LEU A 114 7.76 10.24 -5.03
CA LEU A 114 6.47 10.37 -4.34
C LEU A 114 6.49 9.74 -2.95
N ALA A 115 7.05 8.54 -2.82
CA ALA A 115 7.10 7.88 -1.54
C ALA A 115 8.09 8.55 -0.57
N TYR A 116 9.03 9.37 -1.04
CA TYR A 116 9.91 10.18 -0.19
C TYR A 116 9.24 11.51 0.19
N ILE A 117 8.61 12.17 -0.78
CA ILE A 117 8.06 13.52 -0.60
C ILE A 117 6.70 13.53 0.06
N ILE A 118 5.79 12.60 -0.24
CA ILE A 118 4.46 12.59 0.39
C ILE A 118 4.55 12.61 1.93
N PRO A 119 5.35 11.76 2.60
CA PRO A 119 5.46 11.84 4.05
C PRO A 119 6.13 13.14 4.52
N ILE A 120 7.20 13.60 3.85
CA ILE A 120 7.91 14.82 4.24
C ILE A 120 7.02 16.06 4.06
N SER A 121 6.35 16.19 2.92
CA SER A 121 5.40 17.26 2.63
C SER A 121 4.22 17.24 3.59
N ALA A 122 3.71 16.07 4.00
CA ALA A 122 2.68 15.99 5.02
C ALA A 122 3.17 16.52 6.38
N VAL A 123 4.41 16.18 6.80
CA VAL A 123 5.03 16.76 8.02
C VAL A 123 5.25 18.25 7.87
N VAL A 124 5.78 18.72 6.75
CA VAL A 124 6.05 20.13 6.51
C VAL A 124 4.75 20.92 6.50
N VAL A 125 3.70 20.44 5.84
CA VAL A 125 2.37 21.05 5.87
C VAL A 125 1.81 21.05 7.28
N ALA A 126 1.94 19.95 8.04
CA ALA A 126 1.53 19.90 9.44
C ALA A 126 2.29 20.91 10.31
N LEU A 127 3.60 21.06 10.12
CA LEU A 127 4.44 22.02 10.82
C LEU A 127 4.14 23.46 10.40
N ILE A 128 3.85 23.73 9.13
CA ILE A 128 3.41 25.04 8.65
C ILE A 128 2.04 25.37 9.25
N ILE A 129 1.10 24.42 9.29
CA ILE A 129 -0.20 24.62 9.94
C ILE A 129 -0.02 24.90 11.44
N MET A 130 0.83 24.13 12.13
CA MET A 130 1.16 24.38 13.54
C MET A 130 1.89 25.70 13.75
N SER A 131 2.79 26.09 12.87
CA SER A 131 3.56 27.32 12.96
C SER A 131 2.69 28.53 12.64
N LEU A 132 1.79 28.45 11.66
CA LEU A 132 0.80 29.50 11.38
C LEU A 132 -0.20 29.63 12.52
N ALA A 133 -0.60 28.51 13.11
CA ALA A 133 -1.31 28.50 14.38
C ALA A 133 -0.53 29.28 15.45
N THR A 134 0.70 28.89 15.78
CA THR A 134 1.43 29.51 16.90
C THR A 134 1.93 30.94 16.62
N SER A 135 2.28 31.28 15.38
CA SER A 135 2.90 32.56 14.99
C SER A 135 1.91 33.69 14.70
N SER A 136 0.64 33.41 14.38
CA SER A 136 -0.36 34.46 14.11
C SER A 136 -0.86 35.19 15.38
N GLY A 137 -0.02 35.28 16.41
CA GLY A 137 -0.32 35.95 17.66
C GLY A 137 -1.08 35.11 18.67
N TRP A 138 -0.96 33.78 18.66
CA TRP A 138 -1.65 32.88 19.60
C TRP A 138 -1.57 33.33 21.07
N PRO A 139 -0.44 33.88 21.60
CA PRO A 139 -0.40 34.46 22.94
C PRO A 139 -1.25 35.74 23.10
N ARG A 140 -1.32 36.58 22.05
CA ARG A 140 -2.08 37.83 22.03
C ARG A 140 -3.60 37.65 21.95
N TRP A 141 -4.09 36.55 21.37
CA TRP A 141 -5.52 36.20 21.41
C TRP A 141 -5.93 35.55 22.73
N LEU A 142 -4.97 34.97 23.46
CA LEU A 142 -5.13 34.44 24.81
C LEU A 142 -5.15 35.56 25.87
N GLU A 143 -4.47 36.68 25.66
CA GLU A 143 -4.53 37.87 26.52
C GLU A 143 -5.81 38.72 26.35
N VAL A 144 -6.69 38.38 25.39
CA VAL A 144 -8.04 38.99 25.31
C VAL A 144 -9.00 38.20 26.19
N ASP A 145 -8.69 38.16 27.49
CA ASP A 145 -9.43 37.38 28.50
C ASP A 145 -10.90 37.80 28.67
N ASP A 146 -11.31 38.96 28.15
CA ASP A 146 -12.67 39.47 28.30
C ASP A 146 -13.58 39.30 27.08
N THR A 147 -13.09 38.73 25.97
CA THR A 147 -13.98 38.46 24.83
C THR A 147 -14.70 37.12 25.00
N PRO A 148 -16.03 37.05 24.81
CA PRO A 148 -16.81 35.81 24.95
C PRO A 148 -16.37 34.68 24.00
N LEU A 149 -15.52 34.99 23.01
CA LEU A 149 -14.99 34.05 22.02
C LEU A 149 -13.64 33.42 22.39
N GLY A 150 -12.94 33.91 23.43
CA GLY A 150 -11.63 33.41 23.85
C GLY A 150 -11.57 31.89 24.06
N PRO A 151 -12.49 31.30 24.83
CA PRO A 151 -12.53 29.85 25.07
C PRO A 151 -12.71 29.00 23.80
N MET A 152 -13.46 29.50 22.80
CA MET A 152 -13.68 28.78 21.53
C MET A 152 -12.40 28.70 20.71
N TRP A 153 -11.60 29.77 20.68
CA TRP A 153 -10.32 29.78 19.98
C TRP A 153 -9.31 28.83 20.64
N GLN A 154 -9.25 28.82 21.97
CA GLN A 154 -8.43 27.88 22.74
C GLN A 154 -8.83 26.43 22.48
N ALA A 155 -10.13 26.13 22.41
CA ALA A 155 -10.61 24.80 22.06
C ALA A 155 -10.17 24.39 20.65
N ALA A 156 -10.42 25.22 19.63
CA ALA A 156 -10.05 24.92 18.24
C ALA A 156 -8.53 24.73 18.05
N ALA A 157 -7.76 25.53 18.77
CA ALA A 157 -6.31 25.43 18.90
C ALA A 157 -5.87 24.05 19.41
N LEU A 158 -6.42 23.62 20.54
CA LEU A 158 -6.17 22.29 21.13
C LEU A 158 -6.64 21.16 20.19
N CYS A 159 -7.81 21.28 19.57
CA CYS A 159 -8.29 20.30 18.57
C CYS A 159 -7.25 20.08 17.47
N THR A 160 -6.75 21.20 16.92
CA THR A 160 -5.82 21.20 15.79
C THR A 160 -4.48 20.61 16.21
N SER A 161 -3.99 20.92 17.42
CA SER A 161 -2.72 20.40 17.91
C SER A 161 -2.79 18.89 18.20
N TYR A 162 -3.84 18.41 18.88
CA TYR A 162 -4.06 16.98 19.13
C TYR A 162 -4.20 16.19 17.83
N PHE A 163 -4.96 16.70 16.87
CA PHE A 163 -5.14 16.05 15.58
C PHE A 163 -3.82 15.98 14.79
N THR A 164 -3.05 17.07 14.77
CA THR A 164 -1.75 17.12 14.10
C THR A 164 -0.76 16.16 14.74
N TRP A 165 -0.75 16.07 16.08
CA TRP A 165 0.03 15.08 16.82
C TRP A 165 -0.37 13.65 16.44
N PHE A 166 -1.67 13.35 16.41
CA PHE A 166 -2.19 12.03 16.04
C PHE A 166 -1.79 11.62 14.61
N LEU A 167 -1.95 12.53 13.63
CA LEU A 167 -1.50 12.29 12.26
C LEU A 167 0.01 12.06 12.16
N SER A 168 0.80 12.81 12.95
CA SER A 168 2.26 12.63 13.01
C SER A 168 2.63 11.26 13.55
N VAL A 169 1.94 10.77 14.59
CA VAL A 169 2.12 9.41 15.12
C VAL A 169 1.78 8.35 14.07
N ILE A 170 0.64 8.48 13.38
CA ILE A 170 0.25 7.56 12.30
C ILE A 170 1.33 7.53 11.21
N LEU A 171 1.85 8.70 10.83
CA LEU A 171 2.88 8.81 9.81
C LEU A 171 4.20 8.16 10.24
N ILE A 172 4.63 8.36 11.49
CA ILE A 172 5.82 7.71 12.06
C ILE A 172 5.65 6.19 12.04
N LEU A 173 4.51 5.67 12.51
CA LEU A 173 4.21 4.24 12.49
C LEU A 173 4.21 3.68 11.06
N PHE A 174 3.66 4.43 10.11
CA PHE A 174 3.65 4.08 8.70
C PHE A 174 5.08 4.02 8.12
N LEU A 175 5.91 5.01 8.41
CA LEU A 175 7.31 5.04 7.96
C LEU A 175 8.13 3.92 8.59
N PHE A 176 7.93 3.65 9.88
CA PHE A 176 8.56 2.54 10.58
C PHE A 176 8.15 1.20 9.99
N HIS A 177 6.85 0.99 9.75
CA HIS A 177 6.33 -0.21 9.10
C HIS A 177 6.93 -0.41 7.71
N ARG A 178 6.99 0.64 6.90
CA ARG A 178 7.64 0.61 5.58
C ARG A 178 9.12 0.29 5.67
N HIS A 179 9.84 0.88 6.62
CA HIS A 179 11.25 0.60 6.85
C HIS A 179 11.47 -0.88 7.22
N ARG A 180 10.62 -1.41 8.11
CA ARG A 180 10.63 -2.83 8.51
C ARG A 180 10.39 -3.75 7.32
N LEU A 181 9.38 -3.48 6.49
CA LEU A 181 9.13 -4.26 5.27
C LEU A 181 10.33 -4.24 4.32
N ARG A 182 11.00 -3.09 4.19
CA ARG A 182 12.19 -2.93 3.35
C ARG A 182 13.45 -3.62 3.89
N ARG A 183 13.55 -3.88 5.19
CA ARG A 183 14.68 -4.67 5.72
C ARG A 183 14.54 -6.16 5.37
N ASN A 184 13.32 -6.64 5.24
CA ASN A 184 13.03 -8.06 5.03
C ASN A 184 12.90 -8.45 3.54
N LYS A 185 13.68 -7.84 2.63
CA LYS A 185 13.58 -8.17 1.19
C LYS A 185 14.23 -9.50 0.82
N ARG A 186 15.22 -9.91 1.61
CA ARG A 186 15.95 -11.17 1.45
C ARG A 186 15.53 -12.10 2.57
N ILE A 187 15.11 -13.30 2.18
CA ILE A 187 14.73 -14.36 3.10
C ILE A 187 15.70 -15.51 2.85
N THR A 188 16.48 -15.89 3.85
CA THR A 188 17.39 -17.02 3.75
C THR A 188 16.74 -18.24 4.39
N ILE A 189 16.62 -19.31 3.62
CA ILE A 189 16.04 -20.59 4.01
C ILE A 189 17.17 -21.61 3.97
N SER A 190 17.60 -22.03 5.16
CA SER A 190 18.63 -23.06 5.35
C SER A 190 18.09 -24.33 6.01
N SER A 191 16.81 -24.37 6.35
CA SER A 191 16.18 -25.51 7.02
C SER A 191 14.72 -25.69 6.61
N ALA A 192 14.22 -26.94 6.69
CA ALA A 192 12.82 -27.27 6.42
C ALA A 192 11.84 -26.51 7.34
N ALA A 193 12.21 -26.26 8.60
CA ALA A 193 11.41 -25.45 9.51
C ALA A 193 11.15 -24.03 8.97
N SER A 194 12.12 -23.46 8.25
CA SER A 194 12.02 -22.12 7.66
C SER A 194 11.05 -22.04 6.47
N ILE A 195 10.74 -23.18 5.84
CA ILE A 195 9.82 -23.26 4.69
C ILE A 195 8.39 -22.85 5.12
N SER A 196 7.96 -23.23 6.33
CA SER A 196 6.68 -22.80 6.89
C SER A 196 6.61 -21.28 7.11
N THR A 197 7.72 -20.68 7.54
CA THR A 197 7.83 -19.23 7.73
C THR A 197 7.82 -18.49 6.40
N LEU A 198 8.46 -19.06 5.37
CA LEU A 198 8.37 -18.56 4.00
C LEU A 198 6.92 -18.57 3.50
N ALA A 199 6.19 -19.67 3.70
CA ALA A 199 4.79 -19.78 3.31
C ALA A 199 3.92 -18.69 3.96
N ALA A 200 4.07 -18.49 5.28
CA ALA A 200 3.38 -17.43 5.99
C ALA A 200 3.76 -16.04 5.47
N THR A 201 5.03 -15.84 5.13
CA THR A 201 5.52 -14.57 4.59
C THR A 201 4.94 -14.29 3.20
N VAL A 202 4.95 -15.27 2.29
CA VAL A 202 4.35 -15.16 0.94
C VAL A 202 2.84 -14.96 1.04
N ALA A 203 2.15 -15.69 1.91
CA ALA A 203 0.73 -15.49 2.19
C ALA A 203 0.47 -14.05 2.67
N SER A 204 1.33 -13.51 3.55
CA SER A 204 1.19 -12.13 4.03
C SER A 204 1.34 -11.07 2.93
N MET A 205 2.05 -11.38 1.84
CA MET A 205 2.17 -10.48 0.68
C MET A 205 0.85 -10.27 -0.05
N THR A 206 -0.09 -11.20 0.10
CA THR A 206 -1.43 -11.06 -0.48
C THR A 206 -2.34 -10.15 0.34
N MET A 207 -1.96 -9.84 1.60
CA MET A 207 -2.77 -9.06 2.54
C MET A 207 -2.98 -7.63 2.08
N TRP A 208 -4.18 -7.10 2.32
CA TRP A 208 -4.59 -5.80 1.80
C TRP A 208 -3.71 -4.62 2.25
N TRP A 209 -3.21 -4.63 3.49
CA TRP A 209 -2.35 -3.55 3.98
C TRP A 209 -0.97 -3.54 3.34
N GLN A 210 -0.51 -4.68 2.81
CA GLN A 210 0.73 -4.75 2.06
C GLN A 210 0.53 -4.34 0.60
N ARG A 211 -0.69 -4.37 0.05
CA ARG A 211 -1.00 -4.11 -1.38
C ARG A 211 -0.51 -2.77 -1.92
N PRO A 212 -0.58 -1.64 -1.19
CA PRO A 212 -0.19 -0.34 -1.74
C PRO A 212 1.25 -0.38 -2.28
N THR A 213 1.41 0.06 -3.52
CA THR A 213 2.70 -0.05 -4.24
C THR A 213 3.86 0.64 -3.53
N PHE A 214 3.58 1.71 -2.80
CA PHE A 214 4.57 2.47 -2.05
C PHE A 214 5.01 1.80 -0.74
N LEU A 215 4.21 0.85 -0.22
CA LEU A 215 4.50 0.10 1.01
C LEU A 215 5.13 -1.28 0.73
N GLY A 216 4.60 -2.00 -0.26
CA GLY A 216 4.97 -3.39 -0.52
C GLY A 216 6.33 -3.55 -1.18
N LEU A 217 6.99 -4.67 -0.88
CA LEU A 217 8.12 -5.17 -1.65
C LEU A 217 7.64 -5.51 -3.07
N GLN A 218 8.30 -4.95 -4.09
CA GLN A 218 8.02 -5.29 -5.48
C GLN A 218 8.72 -6.59 -5.88
N SER A 219 9.88 -6.85 -5.28
CA SER A 219 10.62 -8.10 -5.42
C SER A 219 10.99 -8.63 -4.03
N THR A 220 10.81 -9.93 -3.82
CA THR A 220 11.36 -10.65 -2.66
C THR A 220 12.30 -11.72 -3.17
N ILE A 221 13.49 -11.73 -2.60
CA ILE A 221 14.56 -12.67 -2.93
C ILE A 221 14.59 -13.73 -1.85
N VAL A 222 14.40 -14.99 -2.24
CA VAL A 222 14.50 -16.13 -1.33
C VAL A 222 15.80 -16.86 -1.66
N GLN A 223 16.75 -16.81 -0.73
CA GLN A 223 17.98 -17.59 -0.80
C GLN A 223 17.68 -18.95 -0.20
N VAL A 224 17.82 -20.01 -0.99
CA VAL A 224 17.45 -21.36 -0.58
C VAL A 224 18.66 -22.26 -0.70
N ASP A 225 18.95 -23.02 0.35
CA ASP A 225 19.98 -24.05 0.26
C ASP A 225 19.54 -25.16 -0.73
N SER A 226 20.50 -25.62 -1.52
CA SER A 226 20.34 -26.67 -2.53
C SER A 226 19.64 -27.93 -2.00
N THR A 227 19.89 -28.28 -0.73
CA THR A 227 19.33 -29.46 -0.06
C THR A 227 17.82 -29.41 0.09
N ILE A 228 17.23 -28.21 0.20
CA ILE A 228 15.80 -27.97 0.41
C ILE A 228 15.15 -27.21 -0.75
N TRP A 229 15.87 -27.07 -1.87
CA TRP A 229 15.41 -26.37 -3.06
C TRP A 229 14.08 -26.93 -3.58
N ARG A 230 14.02 -28.25 -3.77
CA ARG A 230 12.85 -28.93 -4.35
C ARG A 230 11.60 -28.76 -3.49
N GLU A 231 11.73 -28.92 -2.18
CA GLU A 231 10.62 -28.73 -1.24
C GLU A 231 10.12 -27.27 -1.27
N THR A 232 11.06 -26.32 -1.32
CA THR A 232 10.75 -24.90 -1.37
C THR A 232 10.04 -24.51 -2.67
N VAL A 233 10.51 -24.99 -3.83
CA VAL A 233 9.85 -24.77 -5.13
C VAL A 233 8.43 -25.35 -5.09
N GLY A 234 8.28 -26.60 -4.66
CA GLY A 234 6.97 -27.27 -4.55
C GLY A 234 5.97 -26.47 -3.71
N LEU A 235 6.43 -25.93 -2.58
CA LEU A 235 5.60 -25.03 -1.77
C LEU A 235 5.24 -23.76 -2.56
N LEU A 236 6.23 -23.04 -3.09
CA LEU A 236 5.99 -21.74 -3.72
C LEU A 236 5.07 -21.79 -4.94
N LEU A 237 5.12 -22.89 -5.71
CA LEU A 237 4.21 -23.15 -6.83
C LEU A 237 2.73 -23.11 -6.42
N SER A 238 2.42 -23.49 -5.17
CA SER A 238 1.05 -23.47 -4.64
C SER A 238 0.59 -22.09 -4.15
N TYR A 239 1.53 -21.23 -3.74
CA TYR A 239 1.28 -19.90 -3.15
C TYR A 239 1.39 -18.74 -4.15
N CYS A 240 1.92 -18.96 -5.34
CA CYS A 240 2.07 -17.92 -6.37
C CYS A 240 0.93 -17.94 -7.38
N ASN A 241 0.52 -16.76 -7.84
CA ASN A 241 -0.62 -16.60 -8.74
C ASN A 241 -0.28 -16.96 -10.19
N VAL A 242 0.97 -16.71 -10.58
CA VAL A 242 1.55 -16.98 -11.89
C VAL A 242 2.99 -17.41 -11.68
N ILE A 243 3.51 -18.25 -12.56
CA ILE A 243 4.91 -18.66 -12.56
C ILE A 243 5.56 -18.18 -13.86
N VAL A 244 6.79 -17.71 -13.80
CA VAL A 244 7.60 -17.37 -14.96
C VAL A 244 8.84 -18.23 -14.86
N VAL A 245 9.06 -19.06 -15.88
CA VAL A 245 10.20 -19.97 -15.94
C VAL A 245 11.05 -19.60 -17.12
N ASP A 246 12.33 -19.47 -16.87
CA ASP A 246 13.28 -19.15 -17.92
C ASP A 246 14.01 -20.41 -18.36
N VAL A 247 13.73 -20.81 -19.59
CA VAL A 247 14.14 -22.09 -20.19
C VAL A 247 15.36 -21.93 -21.09
N THR A 248 16.05 -20.79 -20.96
CA THR A 248 17.22 -20.49 -21.81
C THR A 248 18.34 -21.53 -21.68
N GLU A 249 18.50 -22.15 -20.50
CA GLU A 249 19.51 -23.18 -20.25
C GLU A 249 18.84 -24.41 -19.62
N LEU A 250 18.85 -25.54 -20.33
CA LEU A 250 18.31 -26.81 -19.84
C LEU A 250 19.28 -27.44 -18.83
N THR A 251 18.85 -27.53 -17.58
CA THR A 251 19.58 -28.19 -16.48
C THR A 251 18.70 -29.28 -15.87
N ASP A 252 19.30 -30.23 -15.13
CA ASP A 252 18.54 -31.27 -14.43
C ASP A 252 17.60 -30.71 -13.35
N ALA A 253 17.95 -29.57 -12.77
CA ALA A 253 17.07 -28.86 -11.86
C ALA A 253 15.84 -28.30 -12.60
N LEU A 254 16.06 -27.69 -13.77
CA LEU A 254 14.99 -27.14 -14.59
C LEU A 254 14.07 -28.23 -15.15
N SER A 255 14.61 -29.37 -15.60
CA SER A 255 13.77 -30.48 -16.07
C SER A 255 12.83 -30.99 -14.97
N TRP A 256 13.31 -31.07 -13.74
CA TRP A 256 12.49 -31.36 -12.57
C TRP A 256 11.48 -30.24 -12.28
N GLU A 257 11.87 -28.96 -12.36
CA GLU A 257 10.94 -27.83 -12.16
C GLU A 257 9.82 -27.86 -13.20
N LEU A 258 10.13 -28.09 -14.48
CA LEU A 258 9.15 -28.23 -15.56
C LEU A 258 8.20 -29.41 -15.29
N SER A 259 8.70 -30.56 -14.82
CA SER A 259 7.83 -31.70 -14.47
C SER A 259 6.90 -31.36 -13.30
N GLN A 260 7.34 -30.53 -12.35
CA GLN A 260 6.44 -30.04 -11.30
C GLN A 260 5.36 -29.13 -11.88
N LEU A 261 5.69 -28.22 -12.79
CA LEU A 261 4.72 -27.30 -13.42
C LEU A 261 3.54 -28.03 -14.05
N GLU A 262 3.78 -29.17 -14.68
CA GLU A 262 2.73 -30.01 -15.30
C GLU A 262 1.71 -30.53 -14.28
N THR A 263 2.15 -30.79 -13.06
CA THR A 263 1.27 -31.24 -11.97
C THR A 263 0.52 -30.08 -11.31
N THR A 264 1.02 -28.85 -11.45
CA THR A 264 0.37 -27.67 -10.87
C THR A 264 -0.75 -27.15 -11.77
N GLN A 265 -1.79 -26.62 -11.14
CA GLN A 265 -2.82 -25.84 -11.84
C GLN A 265 -2.46 -24.35 -11.97
N THR A 266 -1.25 -23.96 -11.58
CA THR A 266 -0.86 -22.55 -11.56
C THR A 266 -0.42 -22.14 -12.97
N PRO A 267 -1.01 -21.07 -13.55
CA PRO A 267 -0.65 -20.64 -14.89
C PRO A 267 0.82 -20.20 -14.93
N PHE A 268 1.52 -20.51 -16.02
CA PHE A 268 2.91 -20.14 -16.18
C PHE A 268 3.24 -19.56 -17.55
N VAL A 269 4.34 -18.81 -17.61
CA VAL A 269 4.93 -18.25 -18.83
C VAL A 269 6.35 -18.79 -18.97
N LEU A 270 6.69 -19.27 -20.16
CA LEU A 270 8.05 -19.67 -20.50
C LEU A 270 8.79 -18.53 -21.20
N ILE A 271 9.99 -18.22 -20.73
CA ILE A 271 10.93 -17.34 -21.43
C ILE A 271 11.87 -18.21 -22.25
N LEU A 272 11.90 -17.96 -23.55
CA LEU A 272 12.72 -18.67 -24.52
C LEU A 272 13.75 -17.71 -25.11
N GLU A 273 15.01 -18.14 -25.19
CA GLU A 273 16.00 -17.41 -25.97
C GLU A 273 15.69 -17.59 -27.46
N SER A 274 15.47 -16.49 -28.16
CA SER A 274 15.38 -16.47 -29.61
C SER A 274 16.79 -16.67 -30.14
N GLU A 275 17.11 -17.90 -30.54
CA GLU A 275 18.34 -18.20 -31.27
C GLU A 275 18.46 -17.21 -32.44
N GLY A 276 19.47 -16.33 -32.36
CA GLY A 276 20.00 -15.75 -33.59
C GLY A 276 20.50 -16.93 -34.40
N VAL A 277 20.07 -17.06 -35.65
CA VAL A 277 20.42 -18.15 -36.56
C VAL A 277 21.95 -18.23 -36.68
N SER A 278 22.61 -18.95 -35.78
CA SER A 278 24.00 -19.37 -35.88
C SER A 278 23.95 -20.85 -36.21
N SER A 279 24.50 -21.21 -37.37
CA SER A 279 24.38 -22.50 -38.05
C SER A 279 24.83 -23.74 -37.27
N ASP A 280 25.42 -23.59 -36.08
CA ASP A 280 26.24 -24.65 -35.46
C ASP A 280 25.56 -25.35 -34.27
N THR A 281 24.31 -25.01 -33.91
CA THR A 281 23.59 -25.58 -32.74
C THR A 281 22.32 -26.36 -33.11
N ALA A 282 22.35 -27.14 -34.19
CA ALA A 282 21.18 -27.91 -34.65
C ALA A 282 20.66 -28.96 -33.65
N SER A 283 21.52 -29.51 -32.79
CA SER A 283 21.13 -30.54 -31.80
C SER A 283 20.37 -29.96 -30.60
N SER A 284 20.83 -28.83 -30.03
CA SER A 284 20.14 -28.13 -28.94
C SER A 284 18.82 -27.51 -29.38
N ALA A 285 18.73 -27.06 -30.64
CA ALA A 285 17.50 -26.52 -31.21
C ALA A 285 16.37 -27.55 -31.24
N SER A 286 16.67 -28.85 -31.44
CA SER A 286 15.64 -29.90 -31.50
C SER A 286 14.91 -30.12 -30.16
N THR A 287 15.66 -30.19 -29.04
CA THR A 287 15.09 -30.35 -27.70
C THR A 287 14.32 -29.11 -27.27
N ASN A 288 14.84 -27.92 -27.55
CA ASN A 288 14.15 -26.66 -27.29
C ASN A 288 12.85 -26.55 -28.09
N ASN A 289 12.84 -26.99 -29.36
CA ASN A 289 11.64 -27.02 -30.18
C ASN A 289 10.61 -28.03 -29.67
N ALA A 290 11.02 -29.20 -29.18
CA ALA A 290 10.09 -30.18 -28.61
C ALA A 290 9.43 -29.68 -27.32
N ILE A 291 10.22 -29.12 -26.40
CA ILE A 291 9.72 -28.46 -25.18
C ILE A 291 8.78 -27.32 -25.57
N ARG A 292 9.21 -26.49 -26.52
CA ARG A 292 8.41 -25.38 -27.05
C ARG A 292 7.07 -25.87 -27.59
N ASP A 293 7.03 -26.84 -28.49
CA ASP A 293 5.77 -27.28 -29.10
C ASP A 293 4.83 -27.91 -28.06
N THR A 294 5.41 -28.61 -27.08
CA THR A 294 4.66 -29.24 -25.97
C THR A 294 4.05 -28.19 -25.04
N TYR A 295 4.80 -27.16 -24.66
CA TYR A 295 4.36 -26.20 -23.65
C TYR A 295 3.71 -24.93 -24.23
N VAL A 296 4.12 -24.45 -25.40
CA VAL A 296 3.56 -23.22 -26.01
C VAL A 296 2.09 -23.39 -26.42
N SER A 297 1.69 -24.60 -26.80
CA SER A 297 0.29 -24.89 -27.14
C SER A 297 -0.65 -24.77 -25.93
N ARG A 298 -0.12 -24.95 -24.72
CA ARG A 298 -0.87 -24.99 -23.47
C ARG A 298 -0.64 -23.75 -22.59
N PHE A 299 0.47 -23.05 -22.78
CA PHE A 299 0.94 -21.96 -21.92
C PHE A 299 1.52 -20.80 -22.73
N GLY A 300 1.51 -19.59 -22.15
CA GLY A 300 2.10 -18.42 -22.80
C GLY A 300 3.62 -18.58 -22.91
N ALA A 301 4.18 -18.30 -24.09
CA ALA A 301 5.63 -18.26 -24.29
C ALA A 301 6.04 -16.89 -24.81
N VAL A 302 7.15 -16.38 -24.28
CA VAL A 302 7.70 -15.07 -24.62
C VAL A 302 9.11 -15.29 -25.14
N ARG A 303 9.43 -14.64 -26.26
CA ARG A 303 10.75 -14.78 -26.89
C ARG A 303 11.62 -13.61 -26.51
N TYR A 304 12.89 -13.89 -26.25
CA TYR A 304 13.87 -12.88 -25.93
C TYR A 304 15.13 -13.08 -26.78
N SER A 305 15.52 -12.06 -27.55
CA SER A 305 16.80 -12.06 -28.25
C SER A 305 17.82 -11.22 -27.49
N ARG A 306 18.96 -11.80 -27.09
CA ARG A 306 20.07 -11.09 -26.43
C ARG A 306 20.74 -10.04 -27.32
N ALA A 307 20.68 -10.22 -28.64
CA ALA A 307 21.47 -9.44 -29.59
C ALA A 307 20.93 -8.01 -29.84
N SER A 308 19.69 -7.71 -29.42
CA SER A 308 19.04 -6.44 -29.72
C SER A 308 18.70 -5.68 -28.43
N LYS A 309 18.90 -4.35 -28.43
CA LYS A 309 18.32 -3.50 -27.36
C LYS A 309 16.84 -3.22 -27.61
N ARG A 310 16.42 -3.15 -28.88
CA ARG A 310 15.00 -3.00 -29.26
C ARG A 310 14.18 -4.21 -28.79
N SER A 311 14.78 -5.40 -28.75
CA SER A 311 14.10 -6.61 -28.26
C SER A 311 13.77 -6.56 -26.77
N LEU A 312 14.42 -5.71 -25.95
CA LEU A 312 14.12 -5.66 -24.52
C LEU A 312 12.75 -5.02 -24.25
N GLU A 313 12.39 -3.98 -24.99
CA GLU A 313 11.10 -3.30 -24.83
C GLU A 313 9.96 -4.13 -25.44
N GLU A 314 10.22 -4.76 -26.59
CA GLU A 314 9.33 -5.77 -27.20
C GLU A 314 9.11 -6.95 -26.24
N PHE A 315 10.18 -7.53 -25.69
CA PHE A 315 10.11 -8.59 -24.69
C PHE A 315 9.28 -8.18 -23.47
N ARG A 316 9.47 -6.96 -22.96
CA ARG A 316 8.69 -6.46 -21.82
C ARG A 316 7.21 -6.34 -22.17
N GLN A 317 6.90 -5.87 -23.36
CA GLN A 317 5.51 -5.76 -23.84
C GLN A 317 4.88 -7.14 -24.04
N GLU A 318 5.61 -8.09 -24.61
CA GLU A 318 5.17 -9.48 -24.77
C GLU A 318 4.97 -10.17 -23.42
N LEU A 319 5.94 -10.06 -22.50
CA LEU A 319 5.84 -10.62 -21.15
C LEU A 319 4.66 -10.01 -20.40
N ARG A 320 4.47 -8.69 -20.49
CA ARG A 320 3.31 -8.03 -19.91
C ARG A 320 2.01 -8.55 -20.52
N SER A 321 1.94 -8.66 -21.84
CA SER A 321 0.79 -9.18 -22.56
C SER A 321 0.45 -10.58 -22.09
N ALA A 322 1.44 -11.49 -22.09
CA ALA A 322 1.33 -12.87 -21.62
C ALA A 322 0.86 -12.95 -20.17
N LEU A 323 1.47 -12.18 -19.26
CA LEU A 323 1.07 -12.15 -17.84
C LEU A 323 -0.34 -11.58 -17.64
N THR A 324 -0.79 -10.66 -18.51
CA THR A 324 -2.17 -10.12 -18.46
C THR A 324 -3.21 -11.00 -19.11
N SER A 325 -2.84 -11.81 -20.11
CA SER A 325 -3.73 -12.78 -20.76
C SER A 325 -3.96 -14.01 -19.89
N LEU A 326 -2.98 -14.38 -19.06
CA LEU A 326 -3.16 -15.42 -18.06
C LEU A 326 -4.20 -14.97 -17.03
N GLN A 327 -5.25 -15.78 -16.83
CA GLN A 327 -6.16 -15.60 -15.70
C GLN A 327 -5.43 -15.99 -14.42
N PRO A 328 -4.99 -15.04 -13.58
CA PRO A 328 -4.16 -15.37 -12.44
C PRO A 328 -4.96 -16.23 -11.48
N LYS A 329 -4.34 -17.29 -10.96
CA LYS A 329 -4.98 -18.15 -9.96
C LYS A 329 -5.44 -17.28 -8.81
N LYS A 330 -6.75 -17.26 -8.52
CA LYS A 330 -7.28 -16.54 -7.36
C LYS A 330 -6.94 -17.36 -6.11
N ILE A 331 -5.79 -17.08 -5.50
CA ILE A 331 -5.36 -17.68 -4.21
C ILE A 331 -6.18 -17.11 -3.03
N TYR A 332 -7.08 -16.18 -3.33
CA TYR A 332 -7.88 -15.46 -2.37
C TYR A 332 -9.08 -16.26 -1.83
N SER A 333 -8.84 -17.28 -1.01
CA SER A 333 -9.93 -17.90 -0.24
C SER A 333 -10.42 -17.02 0.92
N ASN A 334 -9.65 -15.98 1.31
CA ASN A 334 -9.92 -15.22 2.55
C ASN A 334 -10.18 -13.71 2.38
N ILE A 335 -10.50 -13.22 1.17
CA ILE A 335 -10.85 -11.80 0.96
C ILE A 335 -12.03 -11.36 1.85
N ASN A 336 -12.95 -12.27 2.16
CA ASN A 336 -14.10 -11.93 3.00
C ASN A 336 -13.73 -11.61 4.44
N SER A 337 -12.76 -12.29 5.05
CA SER A 337 -12.32 -11.94 6.42
C SER A 337 -11.53 -10.63 6.43
N GLU A 338 -10.71 -10.38 5.40
CA GLU A 338 -9.97 -9.12 5.27
C GLU A 338 -10.91 -7.92 5.10
N ARG A 339 -11.95 -8.07 4.28
CA ARG A 339 -12.98 -7.03 4.13
C ARG A 339 -13.74 -6.79 5.43
N LYS A 340 -14.00 -7.84 6.22
CA LYS A 340 -14.59 -7.72 7.56
C LYS A 340 -13.65 -6.97 8.51
N LEU A 341 -12.38 -7.35 8.57
CA LEU A 341 -11.38 -6.67 9.42
C LEU A 341 -11.21 -5.21 9.03
N LEU A 342 -11.09 -4.90 7.73
CA LEU A 342 -11.04 -3.53 7.24
C LEU A 342 -12.30 -2.76 7.63
N GLY A 343 -13.48 -3.38 7.49
CA GLY A 343 -14.74 -2.80 7.93
C GLY A 343 -14.75 -2.49 9.43
N ILE A 344 -14.25 -3.39 10.27
CA ILE A 344 -14.13 -3.20 11.72
C ILE A 344 -13.14 -2.09 12.05
N VAL A 345 -11.97 -2.05 11.41
CA VAL A 345 -10.96 -1.00 11.63
C VAL A 345 -11.52 0.36 11.23
N LEU A 346 -12.21 0.46 10.08
CA LEU A 346 -12.83 1.71 9.64
C LEU A 346 -13.97 2.14 10.57
N LEU A 347 -14.80 1.20 11.04
CA LEU A 347 -15.84 1.47 12.02
C LEU A 347 -15.23 1.97 13.34
N GLY A 348 -14.17 1.33 13.82
CA GLY A 348 -13.43 1.74 15.02
C GLY A 348 -12.83 3.13 14.88
N LEU A 349 -12.21 3.43 13.73
CA LEU A 349 -11.65 4.75 13.45
C LEU A 349 -12.75 5.82 13.39
N GLN A 350 -13.89 5.48 12.80
CA GLN A 350 -15.05 6.36 12.76
C GLN A 350 -15.65 6.59 14.16
N CYS A 351 -15.79 5.56 14.99
CA CYS A 351 -16.18 5.69 16.39
C CYS A 351 -15.20 6.55 17.19
N LEU A 352 -13.89 6.37 16.98
CA LEU A 352 -12.86 7.19 17.63
C LEU A 352 -12.96 8.66 17.20
N MET A 353 -13.21 8.93 15.92
CA MET A 353 -13.48 10.30 15.44
C MET A 353 -14.76 10.88 16.05
N TYR A 354 -15.82 10.08 16.24
CA TYR A 354 -17.03 10.54 16.92
C TYR A 354 -16.81 10.83 18.40
N LEU A 355 -16.11 9.96 19.12
CA LEU A 355 -15.77 10.18 20.52
C LEU A 355 -14.89 11.43 20.68
N PHE A 356 -13.91 11.61 19.80
CA PHE A 356 -13.07 12.80 19.79
C PHE A 356 -13.88 14.05 19.50
N SER A 357 -14.78 14.01 18.51
CA SER A 357 -15.69 15.12 18.21
C SER A 357 -16.59 15.43 19.41
N ALA A 358 -17.23 14.43 20.01
CA ALA A 358 -18.07 14.58 21.19
C ALA A 358 -17.31 15.17 22.38
N ALA A 359 -16.07 14.74 22.63
CA ALA A 359 -15.22 15.30 23.67
C ALA A 359 -14.87 16.77 23.40
N LEU A 360 -14.57 17.13 22.15
CA LEU A 360 -14.32 18.51 21.74
C LEU A 360 -15.53 19.42 21.89
N LEU A 361 -16.73 18.86 21.94
CA LEU A 361 -17.99 19.60 22.07
C LEU A 361 -18.47 19.69 23.51
N ALA A 362 -18.25 18.64 24.29
CA ALA A 362 -18.48 18.67 25.73
C ALA A 362 -17.58 19.71 26.41
N LEU A 363 -16.38 19.95 25.87
CA LEU A 363 -15.42 20.90 26.43
C LEU A 363 -15.97 22.34 26.50
N PRO A 364 -16.42 23.00 25.41
CA PRO A 364 -16.99 24.35 25.48
C PRO A 364 -18.29 24.42 26.28
N VAL A 365 -19.14 23.39 26.27
CA VAL A 365 -20.35 23.35 27.12
C VAL A 365 -19.98 23.29 28.60
N ALA A 366 -19.00 22.45 28.95
CA ALA A 366 -18.48 22.37 30.31
C ALA A 366 -17.82 23.68 30.76
N ILE A 367 -17.04 24.32 29.87
CA ILE A 367 -16.42 25.63 30.14
C ILE A 367 -17.50 26.71 30.32
N ALA A 368 -18.51 26.76 29.44
CA ALA A 368 -19.61 27.71 29.55
C ALA A 368 -20.41 27.50 30.84
N SER A 369 -20.73 26.25 31.20
CA SER A 369 -21.41 25.91 32.45
C SER A 369 -20.58 26.31 33.68
N TYR A 370 -19.25 26.13 33.63
CA TYR A 370 -18.33 26.52 34.70
C TYR A 370 -18.24 28.05 34.84
N ALA A 371 -18.14 28.78 33.73
CA ALA A 371 -18.13 30.24 33.73
C ALA A 371 -19.45 30.82 34.28
N LEU A 372 -20.59 30.22 33.92
CA LEU A 372 -21.91 30.64 34.39
C LEU A 372 -22.05 30.42 35.91
N GLN A 373 -21.56 29.30 36.43
CA GLN A 373 -21.47 29.06 37.89
C GLN A 373 -20.62 30.12 38.61
N TYR A 374 -19.46 30.49 38.05
CA TYR A 374 -18.61 31.53 38.64
C TYR A 374 -19.22 32.92 38.59
N SER A 375 -19.93 33.27 37.51
CA SER A 375 -20.60 34.58 37.38
C SER A 375 -21.71 34.80 38.42
N ILE A 376 -22.37 33.72 38.86
CA ILE A 376 -23.41 33.77 39.89
C ILE A 376 -22.80 33.92 41.31
N LEU A 377 -21.56 33.47 41.50
CA LEU A 377 -20.90 33.43 42.81
C LEU A 377 -19.95 34.60 43.07
N ALA A 378 -19.67 35.44 42.08
CA ALA A 378 -18.86 36.65 42.28
C ALA A 378 -19.65 37.66 43.16
N PRO A 379 -19.15 38.04 44.35
CA PRO A 379 -19.82 39.02 45.21
C PRO A 379 -19.83 40.39 44.52
N GLN A 380 -20.98 41.04 44.51
CA GLN A 380 -21.19 42.39 43.96
C GLN A 380 -20.41 43.47 44.71
#